data_AF-A0A7Y3M3V7-F1
#
_entry.id   AF-A0A7Y3M3V7-F1
#
_cell.length_a   1.000
_cell.length_b   1.000
_cell.length_c   1.000
_cell.angle_alpha   90.00
_cell.angle_beta   90.00
_cell.angle_gamma   90.00
#
_symmetry.space_group_name_H-M   'P 1'
#
loop_
_entity.id
_entity.type
_entity.pdbx_description
1 polymer ?
#
loop_
_entity_poly.entity_id
_entity_poly.type
_entity_poly.pdbx_seq_one_letter_code
_entity_poly.pdbx_strand_id
1 'polypeptide(L)'
;MGVLFILLSAFGALKQNRRNFLLGIFLFSLLPIIGEFQTYSATGEWGMLATMMAFLGIAIVTFPVKAQYGSENVAAIAIARKIGLAIIVVNLFQAYMILSVRGDVPSQYGYMHIALAAIVIYVVIKSNSSKGFSWN
;
A
#
# COMPACT_ATOMS: atom_id res chain seq x y z
N MET A 1 -1.73 7.66 14.02
CA MET A 1 -1.44 8.21 12.67
C MET A 1 -1.72 7.20 11.55
N GLY A 2 -1.19 5.97 11.55
CA GLY A 2 -1.41 4.99 10.46
C GLY A 2 -2.89 4.67 10.15
N VAL A 3 -3.75 4.60 11.16
CA VAL A 3 -5.21 4.41 10.98
C VAL A 3 -5.84 5.50 10.10
N LEU A 4 -5.43 6.76 10.25
CA LEU A 4 -5.97 7.86 9.44
C LEU A 4 -5.63 7.70 7.95
N PHE A 5 -4.43 7.22 7.64
CA PHE A 5 -4.00 6.99 6.26
C PHE A 5 -4.73 5.80 5.61
N ILE A 6 -4.99 4.75 6.40
CA ILE A 6 -5.83 3.62 5.97
C ILE A 6 -7.26 4.09 5.72
N LEU A 7 -7.84 4.89 6.61
CA LEU A 7 -9.17 5.45 6.42
C LEU A 7 -9.24 6.38 5.20
N LEU A 8 -8.20 7.18 4.94
CA LEU A 8 -8.11 8.00 3.74
C LEU A 8 -8.10 7.13 2.46
N SER A 9 -7.34 6.03 2.48
CA SER A 9 -7.30 5.08 1.37
C SER A 9 -8.66 4.40 1.17
N ALA A 10 -9.28 3.93 2.26
CA ALA A 10 -10.62 3.33 2.24
C ALA A 10 -11.67 4.30 1.71
N PHE A 11 -11.66 5.55 2.17
CA PHE A 11 -12.56 6.61 1.70
C PHE A 11 -12.37 6.85 0.20
N GLY A 12 -11.12 6.95 -0.27
CA GLY A 12 -10.79 7.05 -1.68
C GLY A 12 -11.30 5.86 -2.50
N ALA A 13 -11.12 4.64 -2.01
CA ALA A 13 -11.62 3.42 -2.65
C ALA A 13 -13.15 3.38 -2.73
N LEU A 14 -13.85 3.78 -1.66
CA LEU A 14 -15.32 3.78 -1.60
C LEU A 14 -15.94 4.86 -2.49
N LYS A 15 -15.37 6.07 -2.48
CA LYS A 15 -15.79 7.21 -3.31
C LYS A 15 -15.19 7.19 -4.72
N GLN A 16 -14.39 6.16 -5.03
CA GLN A 16 -13.65 6.02 -6.29
C GLN A 16 -12.82 7.27 -6.63
N ASN A 17 -12.30 7.96 -5.61
CA ASN A 17 -11.39 9.08 -5.77
C ASN A 17 -9.95 8.54 -5.79
N ARG A 18 -9.36 8.48 -6.99
CA ARG A 18 -8.04 7.86 -7.18
C ARG A 18 -6.96 8.56 -6.38
N ARG A 19 -7.04 9.89 -6.31
CA ARG A 19 -6.06 10.72 -5.58
C ARG A 19 -6.05 10.37 -4.10
N ASN A 20 -7.20 10.31 -3.45
CA ASN A 20 -7.30 10.00 -2.02
C ASN A 20 -6.90 8.55 -1.73
N PHE A 21 -7.29 7.62 -2.61
CA PHE A 21 -6.91 6.22 -2.49
C PHE A 21 -5.38 6.04 -2.47
N LEU A 22 -4.71 6.61 -3.48
CA LEU A 22 -3.25 6.54 -3.62
C LEU A 22 -2.52 7.35 -2.54
N LEU A 23 -3.03 8.54 -2.19
CA LEU A 23 -2.45 9.36 -1.12
C LEU A 23 -2.46 8.62 0.23
N GLY A 24 -3.53 7.91 0.55
CA GLY A 24 -3.59 7.09 1.76
C GLY A 24 -2.53 5.99 1.78
N ILE A 25 -2.35 5.28 0.66
CA ILE A 25 -1.31 4.23 0.53
C ILE A 25 0.09 4.85 0.62
N PHE A 26 0.32 5.97 -0.06
CA PHE A 26 1.58 6.70 -0.04
C PHE A 26 1.96 7.08 1.38
N LEU A 27 1.09 7.80 2.10
CA LEU A 27 1.35 8.26 3.46
C LEU A 27 1.55 7.10 4.44
N PHE A 28 0.76 6.02 4.27
CA PHE A 28 0.94 4.82 5.07
C PHE A 28 2.30 4.16 4.82
N SER A 29 2.77 4.12 3.57
CA SER A 29 4.04 3.49 3.18
C SER A 29 5.27 4.25 3.68
N LEU A 30 5.14 5.53 4.06
CA LEU A 30 6.22 6.27 4.70
C LEU A 30 6.50 5.80 6.15
N LEU A 31 5.49 5.27 6.85
CA LEU A 31 5.64 4.80 8.22
C LEU A 31 6.61 3.61 8.36
N PRO A 32 6.46 2.51 7.59
CA PRO A 32 7.42 1.42 7.64
C PRO A 32 8.79 1.84 7.14
N ILE A 33 8.93 2.78 6.20
CA ILE A 33 10.26 3.29 5.79
C ILE A 33 11.02 3.83 7.01
N ILE A 34 10.36 4.68 7.82
CA ILE A 34 10.99 5.26 9.01
C ILE A 34 11.28 4.17 10.06
N GLY A 35 10.31 3.30 10.35
CA GLY A 35 10.45 2.27 11.39
C GLY A 35 11.51 1.22 11.07
N GLU A 36 11.56 0.77 9.81
CA GLU A 36 12.54 -0.20 9.33
C GLU A 36 13.95 0.43 9.24
N PHE A 37 14.06 1.71 8.83
CA PHE A 37 15.35 2.43 8.84
C PHE A 37 15.94 2.57 10.25
N GLN A 38 15.10 2.91 11.23
CA GLN A 38 15.52 3.02 12.64
C GLN A 38 16.00 1.68 13.18
N THR A 39 15.26 0.60 12.88
CA THR A 39 15.62 -0.76 13.29
C THR A 39 16.93 -1.20 12.62
N TYR A 40 17.09 -0.97 11.32
CA TYR A 40 18.32 -1.27 10.59
C TYR A 40 19.52 -0.53 11.18
N SER A 41 19.38 0.77 11.46
CA SER A 41 20.46 1.60 12.01
C SER A 41 20.92 1.11 13.39
N ALA A 42 20.02 0.50 14.16
CA ALA A 42 20.33 -0.04 15.49
C ALA A 42 20.89 -1.48 15.47
N THR A 43 20.46 -2.31 14.52
CA THR A 43 20.73 -3.76 14.52
C THR A 43 21.69 -4.22 13.42
N GLY A 44 21.82 -3.46 12.33
CA GLY A 44 22.55 -3.87 11.13
C GLY A 44 21.86 -4.98 10.31
N GLU A 45 20.61 -5.33 10.63
CA GLU A 45 19.90 -6.41 9.95
C GLU A 45 19.43 -6.01 8.54
N TRP A 46 20.11 -6.54 7.53
CA TRP A 46 19.80 -6.29 6.11
C TRP A 46 18.35 -6.60 5.70
N GLY A 47 17.65 -7.47 6.44
CA GLY A 47 16.23 -7.73 6.23
C GLY A 47 15.37 -6.47 6.37
N MET A 48 15.70 -5.61 7.35
CA MET A 48 15.02 -4.33 7.59
C MET A 48 15.30 -3.33 6.46
N LEU A 49 16.50 -3.38 5.87
CA LEU A 49 16.81 -2.54 4.71
C LEU A 49 16.01 -2.97 3.47
N ALA A 50 15.86 -4.28 3.25
CA ALA A 50 15.10 -4.81 2.12
C ALA A 50 13.60 -4.45 2.22
N THR A 51 12.99 -4.58 3.41
CA THR A 51 11.60 -4.17 3.67
C THR A 51 11.43 -2.66 3.48
N MET A 52 12.36 -1.85 4.01
CA MET A 52 12.37 -0.40 3.80
C MET A 52 12.37 -0.04 2.30
N MET A 53 13.24 -0.67 1.50
CA MET A 53 13.33 -0.41 0.06
C MET A 53 12.07 -0.84 -0.70
N ALA A 54 11.42 -1.93 -0.29
CA ALA A 54 10.14 -2.35 -0.86
C ALA A 54 9.04 -1.30 -0.63
N PHE A 55 8.94 -0.76 0.60
CA PHE A 55 7.98 0.30 0.90
C PHE A 55 8.34 1.65 0.24
N LEU A 56 9.62 1.95 0.03
CA LEU A 56 10.04 3.09 -0.78
C LEU A 56 9.56 2.95 -2.23
N GLY A 57 9.69 1.77 -2.83
CA GLY A 57 9.14 1.48 -4.15
C GLY A 57 7.63 1.70 -4.20
N ILE A 58 6.89 1.22 -3.18
CA ILE A 58 5.44 1.46 -3.07
C ILE A 58 5.13 2.95 -2.96
N ALA A 59 5.86 3.70 -2.13
CA ALA A 59 5.65 5.13 -1.97
C ALA A 59 5.84 5.88 -3.32
N ILE A 60 6.87 5.54 -4.08
CA ILE A 60 7.12 6.15 -5.40
C ILE A 60 5.96 5.88 -6.36
N VAL A 61 5.53 4.62 -6.51
CA VAL A 61 4.48 4.26 -7.48
C VAL A 61 3.08 4.71 -7.06
N THR A 62 2.87 5.00 -5.77
CA THR A 62 1.60 5.50 -5.23
C THR A 62 1.59 7.00 -5.02
N PHE A 63 2.68 7.70 -5.36
CA PHE A 63 2.72 9.16 -5.28
C PHE A 63 1.58 9.76 -6.13
N PRO A 64 0.73 10.63 -5.56
CA PRO A 64 -0.53 11.03 -6.18
C PRO A 64 -0.32 12.08 -7.28
N VAL A 65 0.25 11.66 -8.41
CA VAL A 65 0.38 12.46 -9.64
C VAL A 65 -0.84 12.26 -10.53
N LYS A 66 -1.25 13.33 -11.23
CA LYS A 66 -2.21 13.24 -12.34
C LYS A 66 -1.55 12.45 -13.48
N ALA A 67 -1.84 11.15 -13.57
CA ALA A 67 -1.48 10.38 -14.75
C ALA A 67 -2.39 10.81 -15.90
N GLN A 68 -1.82 11.25 -17.03
CA GLN A 68 -2.57 11.63 -18.24
C GLN A 68 -3.11 10.43 -19.03
N TYR A 69 -2.91 9.21 -18.54
CA TYR A 69 -3.35 8.00 -19.23
C TYR A 69 -4.86 7.81 -19.08
N GLY A 70 -5.58 7.94 -20.18
CA GLY A 70 -6.99 7.58 -20.26
C GLY A 70 -7.21 6.07 -20.06
N SER A 71 -8.44 5.70 -19.74
CA SER A 71 -8.90 4.30 -19.57
C SER A 71 -8.73 3.42 -20.82
N GLU A 72 -8.37 4.01 -21.95
CA GLU A 72 -8.14 3.31 -23.23
C GLU A 72 -6.73 2.71 -23.33
N ASN A 73 -5.80 3.10 -22.45
CA ASN A 73 -4.45 2.55 -22.46
C ASN A 73 -4.38 1.21 -21.69
N VAL A 74 -4.58 0.11 -22.43
CA VAL A 74 -4.54 -1.26 -21.92
C VAL A 74 -3.22 -1.58 -21.17
N ALA A 75 -2.09 -1.06 -21.65
CA ALA A 75 -0.79 -1.26 -20.99
C ALA A 75 -0.73 -0.57 -19.63
N ALA A 76 -1.27 0.65 -19.51
CA ALA A 76 -1.36 1.38 -18.25
C ALA A 76 -2.25 0.64 -17.23
N ILE A 77 -3.36 0.03 -17.67
CA ILE A 77 -4.23 -0.78 -16.82
C ILE A 77 -3.50 -2.03 -16.31
N ALA A 78 -2.79 -2.73 -17.20
CA ALA A 78 -2.03 -3.92 -16.83
C ALA A 78 -0.92 -3.59 -15.80
N ILE A 79 -0.22 -2.48 -15.98
CA ILE A 79 0.78 -1.97 -15.02
C ILE A 79 0.12 -1.63 -13.69
N ALA A 80 -1.01 -0.91 -13.70
CA ALA A 80 -1.73 -0.55 -12.47
C ALA A 80 -2.17 -1.80 -11.68
N ARG A 81 -2.61 -2.87 -12.36
CA ARG A 81 -2.94 -4.15 -11.71
C ARG A 81 -1.72 -4.81 -11.08
N LYS A 82 -0.57 -4.84 -11.77
CA LYS A 82 0.68 -5.38 -11.23
C LYS A 82 1.14 -4.59 -9.99
N ILE A 83 1.03 -3.26 -10.03
CA ILE A 83 1.30 -2.40 -8.87
C ILE A 83 0.36 -2.73 -7.70
N GLY A 84 -0.95 -2.86 -7.97
CA GLY A 84 -1.92 -3.26 -6.95
C GLY A 84 -1.58 -4.60 -6.28
N LEU A 85 -1.18 -5.60 -7.08
CA LEU A 85 -0.72 -6.90 -6.57
C LEU A 85 0.55 -6.77 -5.73
N ALA A 86 1.53 -5.97 -6.17
CA ALA A 86 2.75 -5.73 -5.41
C ALA A 86 2.45 -5.10 -4.04
N ILE A 87 1.53 -4.13 -3.98
CA ILE A 87 1.10 -3.50 -2.72
C ILE A 87 0.48 -4.55 -1.79
N ILE A 88 -0.37 -5.44 -2.31
CA ILE A 88 -0.98 -6.53 -1.51
C ILE A 88 0.10 -7.45 -0.95
N VAL A 89 1.00 -7.96 -1.80
CA VAL A 89 2.03 -8.93 -1.40
C VAL A 89 2.96 -8.34 -0.33
N VAL A 90 3.47 -7.12 -0.55
CA VAL A 90 4.40 -6.49 0.41
C VAL A 90 3.72 -6.21 1.74
N ASN A 91 2.45 -5.76 1.74
CA ASN A 91 1.74 -5.51 2.99
C ASN A 91 1.41 -6.81 3.74
N LEU A 92 1.00 -7.88 3.05
CA LEU A 92 0.78 -9.18 3.69
C LEU A 92 2.08 -9.79 4.23
N PHE A 93 3.18 -9.65 3.50
CA PHE A 93 4.50 -10.07 3.97
C PHE A 93 4.91 -9.30 5.24
N GLN A 94 4.78 -7.97 5.25
CA GLN A 94 5.08 -7.16 6.43
C GLN A 94 4.16 -7.50 7.61
N ALA A 95 2.87 -7.75 7.36
CA ALA A 95 1.95 -8.21 8.39
C ALA A 95 2.39 -9.55 9.00
N TYR A 96 2.79 -10.50 8.17
CA TYR A 96 3.34 -11.78 8.64
C TYR A 96 4.60 -11.58 9.49
N MET A 97 5.53 -10.75 9.03
CA MET A 97 6.75 -10.43 9.78
C MET A 97 6.41 -9.87 11.17
N ILE A 98 5.51 -8.88 11.24
CA ILE A 98 5.12 -8.26 12.53
C ILE A 98 4.35 -9.22 13.43
N LEU A 99 3.41 -10.01 12.89
CA LEU A 99 2.51 -10.82 13.71
C LEU A 99 3.11 -12.17 14.12
N SER A 100 4.06 -12.70 13.35
CA SER A 100 4.56 -14.07 13.51
C SER A 100 6.05 -14.15 13.80
N VAL A 101 6.85 -13.16 13.40
CA VAL A 101 8.31 -13.21 13.50
C VAL A 101 8.85 -12.20 14.52
N ARG A 102 8.27 -10.99 14.55
CA ARG A 102 8.75 -9.86 15.35
C ARG A 102 7.93 -9.65 16.60
N GLY A 103 8.50 -9.99 17.75
CA GLY A 103 7.90 -9.68 19.06
C GLY A 103 8.17 -8.24 19.54
N ASP A 104 9.06 -7.51 18.87
CA ASP A 104 9.49 -6.16 19.24
C ASP A 104 8.55 -5.06 18.70
N VAL A 105 7.68 -5.38 17.74
CA VAL A 105 6.73 -4.45 17.13
C VAL A 105 5.31 -4.74 17.63
N PRO A 106 4.56 -3.72 18.10
CA PRO A 106 3.16 -3.92 18.49
C PRO A 106 2.29 -4.52 17.37
N SER A 107 1.53 -5.55 17.70
CA SER A 107 0.70 -6.32 16.75
C SER A 107 -0.30 -5.46 15.96
N GLN A 108 -0.74 -4.33 16.53
CA GLN A 108 -1.59 -3.34 15.85
C GLN A 108 -1.04 -2.91 14.48
N TYR A 109 0.28 -2.81 14.32
CA TYR A 109 0.89 -2.43 13.04
C TYR A 109 0.72 -3.55 11.99
N GLY A 110 0.81 -4.80 12.40
CA GLY A 110 0.54 -5.94 11.52
C GLY A 110 -0.90 -5.95 11.00
N TYR A 111 -1.87 -5.71 11.89
CA TYR A 111 -3.28 -5.60 11.49
C TYR A 111 -3.55 -4.41 10.56
N MET A 112 -2.82 -3.30 10.72
CA MET A 112 -2.91 -2.16 9.81
C MET A 112 -2.47 -2.51 8.38
N HIS A 113 -1.40 -3.31 8.22
CA HIS A 113 -0.98 -3.82 6.91
C HIS A 113 -2.03 -4.75 6.28
N ILE A 114 -2.64 -5.63 7.09
CA ILE A 114 -3.76 -6.49 6.63
C ILE A 114 -4.93 -5.64 6.15
N ALA A 115 -5.32 -4.61 6.92
CA ALA A 115 -6.40 -3.71 6.54
C ALA A 115 -6.12 -3.00 5.21
N LEU A 116 -4.90 -2.50 5.01
CA LEU A 116 -4.53 -1.87 3.75
C LEU A 116 -4.57 -2.85 2.57
N ALA A 117 -4.05 -4.08 2.75
CA ALA A 117 -4.12 -5.11 1.73
C ALA A 117 -5.57 -5.44 1.35
N ALA A 118 -6.47 -5.54 2.34
CA ALA A 118 -7.89 -5.78 2.11
C ALA A 118 -8.56 -4.65 1.30
N ILE A 119 -8.22 -3.38 1.56
CA ILE A 119 -8.72 -2.24 0.77
C ILE A 119 -8.28 -2.35 -0.69
N VAL A 120 -7.01 -2.69 -0.94
CA VAL A 120 -6.49 -2.84 -2.31
C VAL A 120 -7.13 -4.03 -3.02
N ILE A 121 -7.32 -5.16 -2.32
CA ILE A 121 -8.07 -6.32 -2.85
C ILE A 121 -9.49 -5.91 -3.24
N TYR A 122 -10.20 -5.17 -2.38
CA TYR A 122 -11.53 -4.65 -2.68
C TYR A 122 -11.55 -3.81 -3.97
N VAL A 123 -10.58 -2.89 -4.14
CA VAL A 123 -10.46 -2.08 -5.35
C VAL A 123 -10.21 -2.94 -6.58
N VAL A 124 -9.30 -3.91 -6.51
CA VAL A 124 -8.99 -4.82 -7.62
C VAL A 124 -10.22 -5.62 -8.04
N ILE A 125 -10.91 -6.24 -7.08
CA ILE A 125 -12.15 -7.01 -7.35
C ILE A 125 -13.22 -6.10 -7.94
N LYS A 126 -13.48 -4.93 -7.34
CA LYS A 126 -14.53 -4.01 -7.78
C LYS A 126 -14.27 -3.47 -9.18
N SER A 127 -13.01 -3.15 -9.48
CA SER A 127 -12.59 -2.67 -10.81
C SER A 127 -12.77 -3.72 -11.92
N ASN A 128 -12.74 -5.01 -11.57
CA ASN A 128 -12.91 -6.11 -12.53
C ASN A 128 -14.36 -6.60 -12.66
N SER A 129 -15.19 -6.40 -11.63
CA SER A 129 -16.56 -6.96 -11.55
C SER A 129 -17.67 -5.95 -11.82
N SER A 130 -17.45 -4.65 -11.59
CA SER A 130 -18.50 -3.64 -11.70
C SER A 130 -18.41 -2.85 -13.01
N LYS A 131 -19.50 -2.90 -13.80
CA LYS A 131 -19.65 -2.08 -15.02
C LYS A 131 -19.68 -0.56 -14.75
N GLY A 132 -19.88 -0.14 -13.49
CA GLY A 132 -19.90 1.26 -13.07
C GLY A 132 -18.62 1.72 -12.37
N PHE A 133 -17.55 0.92 -12.38
CA PHE A 133 -16.30 1.34 -11.75
C PHE A 133 -15.54 2.33 -12.64
N SER A 134 -15.47 3.58 -12.22
CA SER A 134 -14.59 4.59 -12.81
C SER A 134 -13.91 5.38 -11.71
N TRP A 135 -12.63 5.66 -11.90
CA TRP A 135 -11.91 6.60 -11.04
C TRP A 135 -12.35 8.03 -11.35
N ASN A 136 -12.69 8.79 -10.31
CA ASN A 136 -12.81 10.24 -10.31
C ASN A 136 -11.49 10.91 -9.91
#